data_AF-A0A0K8W4D5-F1
#
_entry.id   AF-A0A0K8W4D5-F1
#
_cell.length_a   1.000
_cell.length_b   1.000
_cell.length_c   1.000
_cell.angle_alpha   90.00
_cell.angle_beta   90.00
_cell.angle_gamma   90.00
#
_symmetry.space_group_name_H-M   'P 1'
#
loop_
_entity.id
_entity.type
_entity.pdbx_description
1 polymer ?
#
loop_
_entity_poly.entity_id
_entity_poly.type
_entity_poly.pdbx_seq_one_letter_code
_entity_poly.pdbx_strand_id
1 'polypeptide(L)'
;VGERVLLAHAYAYQQIFTPIIPINLGWVVVVFSSVSVVYLRRRRLEFAEKRAHHNALERKRRDHIKESFTSLREAVPTLKGEKASRAQILKKTTECIQVMRRKIQANQKDVEDIKKQNAILEQQIRMLEEAKKGYVIDPNEYQQLNQEYQASAADSSDGDEQDFSRRSKKMKTSYQT
;
A
#
# COMPACT_ATOMS: atom_id res chain seq x y z
N VAL A 1 -18.94 -30.20 -23.88
CA VAL A 1 -20.16 -30.76 -23.25
C VAL A 1 -21.43 -30.06 -23.75
N GLY A 2 -21.49 -28.72 -23.77
CA GLY A 2 -22.71 -27.99 -24.19
C GLY A 2 -23.20 -28.19 -25.64
N GLU A 3 -22.31 -28.42 -26.62
CA GLU A 3 -22.73 -28.66 -28.02
C GLU A 3 -23.45 -30.00 -28.22
N ARG A 4 -23.09 -31.03 -27.46
CA ARG A 4 -23.75 -32.34 -27.53
C ARG A 4 -25.16 -32.31 -26.92
N VAL A 5 -25.37 -31.45 -25.92
CA VAL A 5 -26.70 -31.24 -25.30
C VAL A 5 -27.62 -30.48 -26.25
N LEU A 6 -27.10 -29.49 -27.00
CA LEU A 6 -27.89 -28.76 -28.01
C LEU A 6 -28.32 -29.67 -29.17
N LEU A 7 -27.44 -30.55 -29.63
CA LEU A 7 -27.77 -31.56 -30.65
C LEU A 7 -28.82 -32.54 -30.13
N ALA A 8 -28.66 -33.06 -28.91
CA ALA A 8 -29.64 -33.99 -28.32
C ALA A 8 -31.03 -33.34 -28.15
N HIS A 9 -31.10 -32.07 -27.75
CA HIS A 9 -32.37 -31.36 -27.59
C HIS A 9 -33.03 -31.03 -28.94
N ALA A 10 -32.23 -30.73 -29.97
CA ALA A 10 -32.72 -30.52 -31.33
C ALA A 10 -33.26 -31.83 -31.95
N TYR A 11 -32.58 -32.95 -31.73
CA TYR A 11 -33.02 -34.27 -32.21
C TYR A 11 -34.27 -34.77 -31.47
N ALA A 12 -34.39 -34.53 -30.16
CA ALA A 12 -35.56 -34.93 -29.38
C ALA A 12 -36.84 -34.15 -29.78
N TYR A 13 -36.71 -32.86 -30.11
CA TYR A 13 -37.83 -32.06 -30.63
C TYR A 13 -38.32 -32.56 -32.00
N GLN A 14 -37.41 -33.09 -32.82
CA GLN A 14 -37.71 -33.59 -34.16
C GLN A 14 -38.47 -34.93 -34.14
N GLN A 15 -38.43 -35.69 -33.03
CA GLN A 15 -39.13 -36.98 -32.89
C GLN A 15 -40.53 -36.89 -32.27
N ILE A 16 -40.84 -35.85 -31.50
CA ILE A 16 -42.12 -35.78 -30.73
C ILE A 16 -43.22 -35.02 -31.50
N PHE A 17 -42.86 -34.11 -32.42
CA PHE A 17 -43.82 -33.18 -33.05
C PHE A 17 -44.07 -33.45 -34.55
N THR A 18 -43.95 -34.70 -34.98
CA THR A 18 -44.50 -35.14 -36.27
C THR A 18 -45.57 -36.19 -35.97
N PRO A 19 -46.85 -35.78 -35.87
CA PRO A 19 -47.69 -35.99 -37.04
C PRO A 19 -48.82 -34.93 -37.23
N ILE A 20 -49.38 -34.89 -38.44
CA ILE A 20 -50.64 -34.23 -38.84
C ILE A 20 -50.54 -32.70 -39.10
N ILE A 21 -50.07 -32.32 -40.30
CA ILE A 21 -50.41 -31.14 -41.16
C ILE A 21 -49.24 -30.92 -42.14
N PRO A 22 -49.45 -30.69 -43.45
CA PRO A 22 -48.36 -30.52 -44.40
C PRO A 22 -47.71 -29.15 -44.23
N ILE A 23 -46.59 -29.08 -43.50
CA ILE A 23 -45.82 -27.84 -43.34
C ILE A 23 -44.76 -27.77 -44.45
N ASN A 24 -44.82 -26.73 -45.29
CA ASN A 24 -43.83 -26.45 -46.32
C ASN A 24 -42.42 -26.37 -45.72
N LEU A 25 -41.49 -27.26 -46.13
CA LEU A 25 -40.10 -27.31 -45.65
C LEU A 25 -39.37 -25.95 -45.75
N GLY A 26 -39.75 -25.08 -46.70
CA GLY A 26 -39.19 -23.74 -46.83
C GLY A 26 -39.44 -22.84 -45.61
N TRP A 27 -40.61 -22.93 -44.98
CA TRP A 27 -40.92 -22.17 -43.76
C TRP A 27 -40.13 -22.69 -42.55
N VAL A 28 -39.90 -23.99 -42.47
CA VAL A 28 -39.09 -24.60 -41.42
C VAL A 28 -37.64 -24.09 -41.51
N VAL A 29 -37.01 -24.09 -42.68
CA VAL A 29 -35.62 -23.59 -42.83
C VAL A 29 -35.52 -22.08 -42.53
N VAL A 30 -36.46 -21.26 -42.99
CA VAL A 30 -36.46 -19.81 -42.74
C VAL A 30 -36.69 -19.50 -41.26
N VAL A 31 -37.63 -20.18 -40.61
CA VAL A 31 -37.92 -19.99 -39.18
C VAL A 31 -36.77 -20.51 -38.32
N PHE A 32 -36.19 -21.68 -38.61
CA PHE A 32 -35.04 -22.21 -37.86
C PHE A 32 -33.77 -21.39 -38.06
N SER A 33 -33.52 -20.85 -39.26
CA SER A 33 -32.43 -19.91 -39.52
C SER A 33 -32.63 -18.59 -38.77
N SER A 34 -33.85 -18.05 -38.79
CA SER A 34 -34.20 -16.82 -38.07
C SER A 34 -34.11 -16.98 -36.55
N VAL A 35 -34.63 -18.08 -35.99
CA VAL A 35 -34.54 -18.40 -34.56
C VAL A 35 -33.10 -18.69 -34.14
N SER A 36 -32.30 -19.37 -34.97
CA SER A 36 -30.86 -19.58 -34.73
C SER A 36 -30.07 -18.27 -34.75
N VAL A 37 -30.37 -17.35 -35.68
CA VAL A 37 -29.76 -16.02 -35.75
C VAL A 37 -30.14 -15.18 -34.54
N VAL A 38 -31.40 -15.21 -34.09
CA VAL A 38 -31.85 -14.54 -32.87
C VAL A 38 -31.17 -15.13 -31.63
N TYR A 39 -31.02 -16.46 -31.56
CA TYR A 39 -30.33 -17.14 -30.45
C TYR A 39 -28.83 -16.82 -30.41
N LEU A 40 -28.13 -16.86 -31.55
CA LEU A 40 -26.72 -16.47 -31.66
C LEU A 40 -26.52 -14.99 -31.32
N ARG A 41 -27.46 -14.12 -31.72
CA ARG A 41 -27.46 -12.69 -31.36
C ARG A 41 -27.66 -12.50 -29.87
N ARG A 42 -28.64 -13.18 -29.25
CA ARG A 42 -28.88 -13.16 -27.80
C ARG A 42 -27.66 -13.66 -27.01
N ARG A 43 -27.09 -14.79 -27.41
CA ARG A 43 -25.89 -15.36 -26.79
C ARG A 43 -24.68 -14.42 -26.93
N ARG A 44 -24.49 -13.78 -28.09
CA ARG A 44 -23.44 -12.77 -28.29
C ARG A 44 -23.65 -11.51 -27.43
N LEU A 45 -24.90 -11.05 -27.27
CA LEU A 45 -25.23 -9.92 -26.40
C LEU A 45 -24.94 -10.26 -24.94
N GLU A 46 -25.33 -11.43 -24.44
CA GLU A 46 -25.00 -11.88 -23.08
C GLU A 46 -23.48 -11.93 -22.84
N PHE A 47 -22.69 -12.41 -23.82
CA PHE A 47 -21.22 -12.35 -23.72
C PHE A 47 -20.68 -10.92 -23.79
N ALA A 48 -21.28 -10.03 -24.58
CA ALA A 48 -20.90 -8.63 -24.65
C ALA A 48 -21.21 -7.90 -23.34
N GLU A 49 -22.38 -8.15 -22.74
CA GLU A 49 -22.78 -7.62 -21.44
C GLU A 49 -21.87 -8.10 -20.32
N LYS A 50 -21.57 -9.40 -20.25
CA LYS A 50 -20.61 -9.94 -19.27
C LYS A 50 -19.23 -9.29 -19.40
N ARG A 51 -18.74 -9.10 -20.63
CA ARG A 51 -17.48 -8.39 -20.89
C ARG A 51 -17.56 -6.91 -20.50
N ALA A 52 -18.66 -6.23 -20.81
CA ALA A 52 -18.86 -4.83 -20.45
C ALA A 52 -18.92 -4.65 -18.93
N HIS A 53 -19.64 -5.52 -18.23
CA HIS A 53 -19.73 -5.55 -16.77
C HIS A 53 -18.35 -5.80 -16.14
N HIS A 54 -17.61 -6.80 -16.62
CA HIS A 54 -16.25 -7.06 -16.16
C HIS A 54 -15.33 -5.84 -16.37
N ASN A 55 -15.39 -5.20 -17.55
CA ASN A 55 -14.62 -4.00 -17.85
C ASN A 55 -14.98 -2.82 -16.95
N ALA A 56 -16.27 -2.68 -16.58
CA ALA A 56 -16.74 -1.66 -15.66
C ALA A 56 -16.19 -1.88 -14.24
N LEU A 57 -16.27 -3.11 -13.73
CA LEU A 57 -15.71 -3.47 -12.42
C LEU A 57 -14.20 -3.24 -12.36
N GLU A 58 -13.48 -3.61 -13.41
CA GLU A 58 -12.04 -3.43 -13.47
C GLU A 58 -11.63 -1.95 -13.55
N ARG A 59 -12.42 -1.08 -14.21
CA ARG A 59 -12.21 0.38 -14.13
C ARG A 59 -12.36 0.88 -12.69
N LYS A 60 -13.46 0.50 -12.02
CA LYS A 60 -13.69 0.86 -10.62
C LYS A 60 -12.51 0.43 -9.73
N ARG A 61 -12.02 -0.80 -9.90
CA ARG A 61 -10.84 -1.30 -9.17
C ARG A 61 -9.61 -0.44 -9.43
N ARG A 62 -9.34 -0.06 -10.68
CA ARG A 62 -8.20 0.82 -11.02
C ARG A 62 -8.33 2.21 -10.43
N ASP A 63 -9.54 2.76 -10.38
CA ASP A 63 -9.80 4.08 -9.81
C ASP A 63 -9.53 4.07 -8.30
N HIS A 64 -9.97 3.02 -7.59
CA HIS A 64 -9.67 2.84 -6.17
C HIS A 64 -8.15 2.74 -5.91
N ILE A 65 -7.43 1.99 -6.76
CA ILE A 65 -5.95 1.91 -6.65
C ILE A 65 -5.32 3.27 -6.91
N LYS A 66 -5.79 4.00 -7.92
CA LYS A 66 -5.29 5.34 -8.22
C LYS A 66 -5.48 6.26 -7.02
N GLU A 67 -6.63 6.21 -6.36
CA GLU A 67 -6.89 6.95 -5.13
C GLU A 67 -5.94 6.55 -4.01
N SER A 68 -5.73 5.25 -3.76
CA SER A 68 -4.77 4.78 -2.77
C SER A 68 -3.34 5.28 -3.02
N PHE A 69 -2.91 5.35 -4.29
CA PHE A 69 -1.60 5.92 -4.65
C PHE A 69 -1.55 7.44 -4.41
N THR A 70 -2.65 8.16 -4.59
CA THR A 70 -2.73 9.59 -4.26
C THR A 70 -2.60 9.80 -2.76
N SER A 71 -3.38 9.09 -1.94
CA SER A 71 -3.28 9.17 -0.48
C SER A 71 -1.89 8.79 0.02
N LEU A 72 -1.28 7.74 -0.55
CA LEU A 72 0.06 7.32 -0.18
C LEU A 72 1.11 8.40 -0.50
N ARG A 73 1.00 9.06 -1.66
CA ARG A 73 1.91 10.15 -2.05
C ARG A 73 1.79 11.34 -1.10
N GLU A 74 0.59 11.70 -0.69
CA GLU A 74 0.34 12.82 0.23
C GLU A 74 0.86 12.54 1.64
N ALA A 75 0.84 11.28 2.07
CA ALA A 75 1.36 10.85 3.36
C ALA A 75 2.90 10.81 3.44
N VAL A 76 3.60 10.74 2.30
CA VAL A 76 5.07 10.71 2.24
C VAL A 76 5.61 12.14 2.16
N PRO A 77 6.34 12.65 3.18
CA PRO A 77 6.78 14.05 3.23
C PRO A 77 7.61 14.49 2.02
N THR A 78 8.46 13.61 1.50
CA THR A 78 9.34 13.88 0.34
C THR A 78 8.62 13.93 -1.00
N LEU A 79 7.35 13.54 -1.06
CA LEU A 79 6.55 13.49 -2.30
C LEU A 79 5.35 14.45 -2.30
N LYS A 80 5.09 15.10 -1.17
CA LYS A 80 3.99 16.05 -1.02
C LYS A 80 4.21 17.22 -1.97
N GLY A 81 3.24 17.47 -2.86
CA GLY A 81 3.31 18.56 -3.85
C GLY A 81 4.07 18.22 -5.14
N GLU A 82 4.82 17.12 -5.23
CA GLU A 82 5.65 16.79 -6.40
C GLU A 82 5.09 15.69 -7.28
N LYS A 83 5.04 15.88 -8.62
CA LYS A 83 4.58 14.82 -9.53
C LYS A 83 5.52 13.60 -9.44
N ALA A 84 4.98 12.46 -8.98
CA ALA A 84 5.75 11.22 -8.80
C ALA A 84 5.09 10.04 -9.53
N SER A 85 5.89 9.18 -10.15
CA SER A 85 5.41 7.93 -10.75
C SER A 85 5.07 6.88 -9.67
N ARG A 86 4.24 5.87 -9.99
CA ARG A 86 3.89 4.79 -9.06
C ARG A 86 5.14 4.10 -8.46
N ALA A 87 6.15 3.85 -9.28
CA ALA A 87 7.41 3.24 -8.82
C ALA A 87 8.17 4.16 -7.85
N GLN A 88 8.22 5.47 -8.12
CA GLN A 88 8.83 6.43 -7.20
C GLN A 88 8.06 6.54 -5.89
N ILE A 89 6.72 6.53 -5.94
CA ILE A 89 5.87 6.53 -4.73
C ILE A 89 6.26 5.35 -3.84
N LEU A 90 6.23 4.13 -4.36
CA LEU A 90 6.60 2.94 -3.59
C LEU A 90 8.02 3.03 -3.03
N LYS A 91 9.00 3.41 -3.86
CA LYS A 91 10.40 3.52 -3.43
C LYS A 91 10.57 4.52 -2.28
N LYS A 92 10.01 5.72 -2.42
CA LYS A 92 10.11 6.79 -1.42
C LYS A 92 9.31 6.47 -0.16
N THR A 93 8.18 5.77 -0.27
CA THR A 93 7.47 5.23 0.89
C THR A 93 8.38 4.28 1.68
N THR A 94 9.05 3.33 1.01
CA THR A 94 9.96 2.40 1.70
C THR A 94 11.11 3.14 2.37
N GLU A 95 11.75 4.09 1.68
CA GLU A 95 12.81 4.94 2.25
C GLU A 95 12.31 5.71 3.47
N CYS A 96 11.11 6.31 3.38
CA CYS A 96 10.50 7.07 4.47
C CYS A 96 10.22 6.19 5.70
N ILE A 97 9.68 4.99 5.52
CA ILE A 97 9.46 4.03 6.62
C ILE A 97 10.79 3.68 7.29
N GLN A 98 11.85 3.43 6.52
CA GLN A 98 13.17 3.10 7.08
C GLN A 98 13.76 4.26 7.88
N VAL A 99 13.65 5.50 7.38
CA VAL A 99 14.10 6.70 8.10
C VAL A 99 13.29 6.89 9.38
N MET A 100 11.95 6.79 9.31
CA MET A 100 11.09 6.92 10.49
C MET A 100 11.39 5.85 11.54
N ARG A 101 11.68 4.62 11.14
CA ARG A 101 12.10 3.55 12.07
C ARG A 101 13.41 3.87 12.78
N ARG A 102 14.43 4.31 12.03
CA ARG A 102 15.71 4.74 12.61
C ARG A 102 15.51 5.91 13.58
N LYS A 103 14.69 6.89 13.20
CA LYS A 103 14.37 8.04 14.06
C LYS A 103 13.64 7.63 15.34
N ILE A 104 12.69 6.70 15.27
CA ILE A 104 12.03 6.16 16.47
C ILE A 104 13.04 5.48 17.39
N GLN A 105 13.99 4.70 16.84
CA GLN A 105 15.03 4.03 17.63
C GLN A 105 16.01 5.03 18.28
N ALA A 106 16.49 6.02 17.52
CA ALA A 106 17.34 7.08 18.05
C ALA A 106 16.65 7.85 19.17
N ASN A 107 15.42 8.35 18.90
CA ASN A 107 14.63 9.03 19.91
C ASN A 107 14.37 8.16 21.15
N GLN A 108 14.16 6.85 20.98
CA GLN A 108 13.96 5.94 22.10
C GLN A 108 15.24 5.79 22.94
N LYS A 109 16.41 5.72 22.29
CA LYS A 109 17.70 5.75 22.97
C LYS A 109 17.87 7.07 23.74
N ASP A 110 17.59 8.21 23.10
CA ASP A 110 17.69 9.52 23.74
C ASP A 110 16.79 9.62 24.98
N VAL A 111 15.56 9.09 24.91
CA VAL A 111 14.64 9.03 26.05
C VAL A 111 15.20 8.18 27.19
N GLU A 112 15.85 7.06 26.88
CA GLU A 112 16.48 6.19 27.88
C GLU A 112 17.69 6.85 28.54
N ASP A 113 18.54 7.48 27.74
CA ASP A 113 19.72 8.20 28.22
C ASP A 113 19.33 9.39 29.12
N ILE A 114 18.35 10.18 28.71
CA ILE A 114 17.80 11.28 29.52
C ILE A 114 17.18 10.76 30.82
N LYS A 115 16.46 9.63 30.78
CA LYS A 115 15.91 9.03 32.00
C LYS A 115 17.00 8.59 32.97
N LYS A 116 18.08 8.00 32.46
CA LYS A 116 19.23 7.61 33.28
C LYS A 116 19.89 8.84 33.92
N GLN A 117 20.13 9.88 33.13
CA GLN A 117 20.68 11.15 33.61
C GLN A 117 19.79 11.79 34.68
N ASN A 118 18.48 11.84 34.46
CA ASN A 118 17.53 12.37 35.44
C ASN A 118 17.54 11.55 36.74
N ALA A 119 17.60 10.22 36.67
CA ALA A 119 17.66 9.38 37.86
C ALA A 119 18.92 9.65 38.72
N ILE A 120 20.07 9.84 38.06
CA ILE A 120 21.33 10.17 38.74
C ILE A 120 21.22 11.56 39.39
N LEU A 121 20.74 12.56 38.67
CA LEU A 121 20.55 13.92 39.20
C LEU A 121 19.56 13.94 40.37
N GLU A 122 18.46 13.20 40.27
CA GLU A 122 17.50 13.05 41.37
C GLU A 122 18.14 12.41 42.61
N GLN A 123 19.03 11.42 42.44
CA GLN A 123 19.78 10.84 43.55
C GLN A 123 20.73 11.86 44.18
N GLN A 124 21.46 12.62 43.36
CA GLN A 124 22.34 13.68 43.85
C GLN A 124 21.57 14.75 44.62
N ILE A 125 20.41 15.18 44.13
CA ILE A 125 19.54 16.14 44.82
C ILE A 125 19.10 15.59 46.17
N ARG A 126 18.64 14.33 46.23
CA ARG A 126 18.24 13.69 47.50
C ARG A 126 19.37 13.68 48.52
N MET A 127 20.58 13.27 48.12
CA MET A 127 21.74 13.27 49.01
C MET A 127 22.04 14.67 49.53
N LEU A 128 22.07 15.69 48.65
CA LEU A 128 22.33 17.07 49.05
C LEU A 128 21.25 17.64 49.98
N GLU A 129 19.99 17.27 49.78
CA GLU A 129 18.89 17.62 50.69
C GLU A 129 19.06 16.99 52.07
N GLU A 130 19.59 15.77 52.16
CA GLU A 130 19.93 15.10 53.42
C GLU A 130 21.12 15.77 54.12
N ALA A 131 22.19 16.14 53.39
CA ALA A 131 23.28 16.94 53.98
C ALA A 131 22.79 18.27 54.54
N LYS A 132 21.88 18.95 53.82
CA LYS A 132 21.29 20.20 54.30
C LYS A 132 20.51 20.02 55.60
N LYS A 133 19.92 18.84 55.82
CA LYS A 133 19.22 18.46 57.07
C LYS A 133 20.19 18.04 58.19
N GLY A 134 21.50 18.01 57.94
CA GLY A 134 22.54 17.68 58.91
C GLY A 134 22.99 16.21 58.90
N TYR A 135 22.54 15.40 57.93
CA TYR A 135 23.03 14.03 57.76
C TYR A 135 24.42 14.02 57.09
N VAL A 136 25.24 13.01 57.40
CA VAL A 136 26.56 12.84 56.78
C VAL A 136 26.38 12.09 55.44
N ILE A 137 26.77 12.73 54.33
CA ILE A 137 26.84 12.09 53.01
C ILE A 137 28.17 11.32 52.89
N ASP A 138 28.15 10.12 52.29
CA ASP A 138 29.37 9.46 51.82
C ASP A 138 29.94 10.19 50.58
N PRO A 139 31.14 10.81 50.68
CA PRO A 139 31.76 11.49 49.56
C PRO A 139 32.06 10.57 48.37
N ASN A 140 32.27 9.28 48.60
CA ASN A 140 32.64 8.32 47.57
C ASN A 140 31.42 7.95 46.70
N GLU A 141 30.24 7.77 47.31
CA GLU A 141 28.98 7.55 46.60
C GLU A 141 28.62 8.75 45.70
N TYR A 142 28.77 9.97 46.23
CA TYR A 142 28.52 11.19 45.46
C TYR A 142 29.49 11.34 44.26
N GLN A 143 30.76 10.99 44.45
CA GLN A 143 31.77 10.99 43.37
C GLN A 143 31.46 9.96 42.28
N GLN A 144 30.98 8.77 42.64
CA GLN A 144 30.58 7.74 41.68
C GLN A 144 29.40 8.19 40.82
N LEU A 145 28.36 8.78 41.42
CA LEU A 145 27.22 9.34 40.68
C LEU A 145 27.65 10.43 39.69
N ASN A 146 28.60 11.29 40.08
CA ASN A 146 29.14 12.31 39.18
C ASN A 146 29.86 11.70 37.96
N GLN A 147 30.65 10.64 38.18
CA GLN A 147 31.31 9.94 37.08
C GLN A 147 30.30 9.23 36.18
N GLU A 148 29.26 8.63 36.74
CA GLU A 148 28.20 7.98 35.97
C GLU A 148 27.39 8.98 35.13
N TYR A 149 27.11 10.16 35.66
CA TYR A 149 26.47 11.25 34.92
C TYR A 149 27.34 11.71 33.75
N GLN A 150 28.64 11.97 33.99
CA GLN A 150 29.57 12.39 32.94
C GLN A 150 29.72 11.34 31.83
N ALA A 151 29.77 10.05 32.20
CA ALA A 151 29.83 8.95 31.24
C ALA A 151 28.56 8.85 30.38
N SER A 152 27.37 9.00 30.99
CA SER A 152 26.09 8.95 30.27
C SER A 152 25.80 10.20 29.42
N ALA A 153 26.42 11.34 29.73
CA ALA A 153 26.30 12.56 28.91
C ALA A 153 27.17 12.53 27.64
N ALA A 154 28.26 11.75 27.64
CA ALA A 154 29.19 11.70 26.52
C ALA A 154 28.70 10.85 25.31
N ASP A 155 27.81 9.87 25.53
CA ASP A 155 27.35 8.91 24.49
C ASP A 155 26.23 9.45 23.57
N SER A 156 25.71 10.65 23.85
CA SER A 156 24.54 11.24 23.14
C SER A 156 24.92 12.12 21.93
N SER A 157 26.22 12.28 21.63
CA SER A 157 26.70 13.16 20.55
C SER A 157 26.87 12.42 19.21
N ASP A 158 25.78 12.01 18.55
CA ASP A 158 25.84 11.60 17.13
C ASP A 158 24.76 12.33 16.31
N GLY A 159 25.21 13.32 15.53
CA GLY A 159 24.38 14.24 14.78
C GLY A 159 23.92 13.65 13.44
N ASP A 160 22.70 13.09 13.42
CA ASP A 160 22.06 12.59 12.19
C ASP A 160 21.44 13.74 11.36
N GLU A 161 22.26 14.59 10.71
CA GLU A 161 21.79 15.45 9.61
C GLU A 161 21.87 14.73 8.26
N GLN A 162 20.76 14.12 7.84
CA GLN A 162 20.61 13.66 6.45
C GLN A 162 19.64 14.57 5.68
N ASP A 163 20.22 15.57 4.99
CA ASP A 163 19.55 16.43 4.01
C ASP A 163 19.21 15.63 2.73
N PHE A 164 17.92 15.30 2.56
CA PHE A 164 17.41 14.56 1.41
C PHE A 164 17.17 15.43 0.15
N SER A 165 17.53 16.72 0.15
CA SER A 165 17.23 17.66 -0.95
C SER A 165 18.08 17.44 -2.22
N ARG A 166 19.23 16.75 -2.13
CA ARG A 166 20.22 16.74 -3.22
C ARG A 166 20.25 15.45 -4.06
N ARG A 167 19.22 15.13 -4.87
CA ARG A 167 19.46 14.25 -6.03
C ARG A 167 18.51 14.39 -7.22
N SER A 168 18.96 15.17 -8.21
CA SER A 168 19.08 14.80 -9.64
C SER A 168 18.56 15.88 -10.61
N LYS A 169 19.41 16.88 -10.93
CA LYS A 169 19.33 17.60 -12.20
C LYS A 169 20.14 16.80 -13.24
N LYS A 170 19.47 16.07 -14.13
CA LYS A 170 20.13 15.50 -15.33
C LYS A 170 20.08 16.53 -16.46
N MET A 171 21.22 16.75 -17.08
CA MET A 171 21.45 17.66 -18.19
C MET A 171 20.68 17.21 -19.46
N LYS A 172 20.16 18.17 -20.23
CA LYS A 172 19.68 17.94 -21.59
C LYS A 172 20.88 17.89 -22.54
N THR A 173 21.11 16.75 -23.16
CA THR A 173 21.93 16.64 -24.38
C THR A 173 21.03 16.99 -25.57
N SER A 174 21.28 18.15 -26.17
CA SER A 174 20.75 18.52 -27.49
C SER A 174 21.67 17.88 -28.54
N TYR A 175 21.15 16.97 -29.35
CA TYR A 175 21.80 16.65 -30.62
C TYR A 175 21.27 17.62 -31.67
N GLN A 176 22.19 18.45 -32.17
CA GLN A 176 22.01 19.26 -33.37
C GLN A 176 22.74 18.51 -34.48
N THR A 177 22.00 17.95 -35.44
CA THR A 177 22.50 17.65 -36.79
C THR A 177 21.30 17.62 -37.72
#